data_AF-A0A7C4RZB6-F1
#
_entry.id   AF-A0A7C4RZB6-F1
#
_cell.length_a   1.000
_cell.length_b   1.000
_cell.length_c   1.000
_cell.angle_alpha   90.00
_cell.angle_beta   90.00
_cell.angle_gamma   90.00
#
_symmetry.space_group_name_H-M   'P 1'
#
loop_
_entity.id
_entity.type
_entity.pdbx_description
1 polymer ?
#
loop_
_entity_poly.entity_id
_entity_poly.type
_entity_poly.pdbx_seq_one_letter_code
_entity_poly.pdbx_strand_id
1 'polypeptide(L)' 'SGTDTDEVQLTRIGVKTALISIPLKYMHNPYEKIIVKDVEDTAKLLAFSAVHLPEIEYEELQSIGSVREGE' A
#
# COMPACT_ATOMS: atom_id res chain seq x y z
N SER A 1 3.62 6.82 14.75
CA SER A 1 3.74 5.46 14.18
C SER A 1 4.30 5.67 12.79
N GLY A 2 5.40 5.02 12.42
CA GLY A 2 5.89 4.98 11.04
C GLY A 2 5.26 3.80 10.33
N THR A 3 4.30 4.03 9.43
CA THR A 3 3.71 2.98 8.58
C THR A 3 4.21 3.12 7.16
N ASP A 4 4.14 2.05 6.37
CA ASP A 4 4.67 2.01 4.99
C ASP A 4 4.05 3.08 4.08
N THR A 5 2.84 3.56 4.40
CA THR A 5 2.13 4.60 3.62
C THR A 5 2.41 6.02 4.12
N ASP A 6 3.23 6.21 5.16
CA ASP A 6 3.47 7.55 5.67
C ASP A 6 4.15 8.46 4.63
N GLU A 7 5.04 7.93 3.80
CA GLU A 7 5.69 8.73 2.77
C GLU A 7 4.73 9.22 1.68
N VAL A 8 3.64 8.48 1.42
CA VAL A 8 2.63 8.87 0.45
C VAL A 8 2.00 10.21 0.81
N GLN A 9 1.78 10.46 2.11
CA GLN A 9 1.23 11.72 2.59
C GLN A 9 2.14 12.94 2.31
N LEU A 10 3.45 12.71 2.12
CA LEU A 10 4.44 13.75 1.87
C LEU A 10 4.50 14.17 0.40
N THR A 11 3.99 13.36 -0.53
CA THR A 11 4.15 13.55 -1.98
C THR A 11 3.44 14.79 -2.53
N ARG A 12 2.44 15.36 -1.84
CA ARG A 12 1.63 16.54 -2.22
C ARG A 12 0.95 16.48 -3.60
N ILE A 13 0.97 15.34 -4.28
CA ILE A 13 0.47 15.16 -5.65
C ILE A 13 -0.69 14.18 -5.75
N GLY A 14 -1.14 13.63 -4.61
CA GLY A 14 -2.27 12.70 -4.53
C GLY A 14 -1.99 11.36 -5.22
N VAL A 15 -1.37 10.43 -4.50
CA VAL A 15 -1.14 9.07 -5.01
C VAL A 15 -2.29 8.16 -4.58
N LYS A 16 -2.89 7.43 -5.53
CA LYS A 16 -3.85 6.36 -5.21
C LYS A 16 -3.08 5.27 -4.46
N THR A 17 -3.34 5.12 -3.16
CA THR A 17 -2.64 4.15 -2.31
C THR A 17 -3.63 3.36 -1.46
N ALA A 18 -3.35 2.07 -1.32
CA ALA A 18 -4.02 1.20 -0.37
C ALA A 18 -2.95 0.49 0.47
N LEU A 19 -3.21 0.37 1.77
CA LEU A 19 -2.40 -0.42 2.69
C LEU A 19 -3.19 -1.64 3.13
N ILE A 20 -2.58 -2.81 3.03
CA ILE A 20 -3.16 -4.08 3.48
C ILE A 20 -2.24 -4.67 4.54
N SER A 21 -2.81 -5.10 5.66
CA SER A 21 -2.05 -5.64 6.80
C SER A 21 -2.65 -6.96 7.27
N ILE A 22 -1.81 -7.78 7.90
CA ILE A 22 -2.23 -8.99 8.61
C ILE A 22 -2.41 -8.62 10.09
N PRO A 23 -3.55 -8.95 10.72
CA PRO A 23 -3.74 -8.74 12.15
C PRO A 23 -2.65 -9.42 12.97
N LEU A 24 -2.04 -8.64 13.87
CA LEU A 24 -0.85 -9.03 14.63
C LEU A 24 -1.01 -8.67 16.11
N LYS A 25 -0.50 -9.53 16.99
CA LYS A 25 -0.25 -9.22 18.42
C LYS A 25 1.25 -9.09 18.69
N TYR A 26 1.57 -8.14 19.56
CA TYR A 26 2.94 -7.85 20.04
C TYR A 26 3.89 -7.30 18.97
N MET A 27 3.40 -6.37 18.14
CA MET A 27 4.24 -5.64 17.18
C MET A 27 5.51 -5.09 17.86
N HIS A 28 6.66 -5.22 17.20
CA HIS A 28 7.99 -4.85 17.70
C HIS A 28 8.55 -5.72 18.83
N ASN A 29 7.98 -6.89 19.07
CA ASN A 29 8.57 -7.89 19.96
C ASN A 29 9.25 -8.98 19.12
N PRO A 30 10.33 -9.62 19.59
CA PRO A 30 10.95 -10.73 18.87
C PRO A 30 10.02 -11.95 18.72
N TYR A 31 8.95 -12.01 19.52
CA TYR A 31 7.94 -13.06 19.47
C TYR A 31 6.57 -12.48 19.13
N GLU A 32 6.29 -12.43 17.84
CA GLU A 32 5.05 -11.95 17.27
C GLU A 32 4.02 -13.07 17.10
N LYS A 33 2.73 -12.74 17.22
CA LYS A 33 1.65 -13.73 17.10
C LYS A 33 0.60 -13.28 16.08
N ILE A 34 0.33 -14.17 15.13
CA ILE A 34 -0.68 -14.02 14.09
C ILE A 34 -1.57 -15.26 14.02
N ILE A 35 -2.66 -15.18 13.26
CA ILE A 35 -3.50 -16.32 12.90
C ILE A 35 -3.17 -16.72 11.46
N VAL A 36 -2.87 -18.00 11.22
CA VAL A 36 -2.49 -18.50 9.88
C VAL A 36 -3.58 -18.22 8.84
N LYS A 37 -4.85 -18.39 9.22
CA LYS A 37 -6.00 -18.09 8.36
C LYS A 37 -6.01 -16.64 7.86
N ASP A 38 -5.59 -15.68 8.69
CA ASP A 38 -5.57 -14.28 8.28
C ASP A 38 -4.48 -14.03 7.22
N VAL A 39 -3.37 -14.79 7.25
CA VAL A 39 -2.34 -14.74 6.19
C VAL A 39 -2.95 -15.19 4.86
N GLU A 40 -3.66 -16.32 4.85
CA GLU A 40 -4.29 -16.87 3.65
C GLU A 40 -5.38 -15.95 3.09
N ASP A 41 -6.22 -15.40 3.96
CA ASP A 41 -7.31 -14.51 3.56
C ASP A 41 -6.77 -13.15 3.09
N THR A 42 -5.69 -12.62 3.69
CA THR A 42 -4.99 -11.44 3.19
C THR A 42 -4.33 -11.70 1.84
N ALA A 43 -3.75 -12.88 1.60
CA ALA A 43 -3.19 -13.24 0.29
C ALA A 43 -4.28 -13.31 -0.80
N LYS A 44 -5.46 -13.87 -0.48
CA LYS A 44 -6.63 -13.85 -1.38
C LYS A 44 -7.10 -12.43 -1.67
N LEU A 45 -7.15 -11.57 -0.64
CA LEU A 45 -7.53 -10.16 -0.80
C LEU A 45 -6.55 -9.41 -1.72
N LEU A 46 -5.24 -9.64 -1.56
CA LEU A 46 -4.21 -9.06 -2.43
C LEU A 46 -4.39 -9.52 -3.88
N ALA A 47 -4.56 -10.83 -4.11
CA ALA A 47 -4.76 -11.37 -5.45
C ALA A 47 -6.06 -10.84 -6.08
N PHE A 48 -7.15 -10.82 -5.32
CA PHE A 48 -8.41 -10.25 -5.76
C PHE A 48 -8.25 -8.77 -6.14
N SER A 49 -7.58 -7.99 -5.31
CA SER A 49 -7.34 -6.56 -5.56
C SER A 49 -6.52 -6.37 -6.82
N ALA A 50 -5.41 -7.10 -6.99
CA ALA A 50 -4.54 -6.99 -8.17
C ALA A 50 -5.27 -7.27 -9.49
N VAL A 51 -6.21 -8.22 -9.51
CA VAL A 51 -7.00 -8.56 -10.72
C VAL A 51 -8.08 -7.53 -11.03
N HIS A 52 -8.60 -6.81 -10.02
CA HIS A 52 -9.70 -5.86 -10.19
C HIS A 52 -9.25 -4.40 -10.19
N LEU A 53 -7.95 -4.14 -10.03
CA LEU A 53 -7.43 -2.79 -10.23
C LEU A 53 -7.58 -2.41 -11.71
N PRO A 54 -8.10 -1.21 -12.01
CA PRO A 54 -8.20 -0.75 -13.38
C PRO A 54 -6.80 -0.66 -13.98
N GLU A 55 -6.67 -0.99 -15.27
CA GLU A 55 -5.46 -0.68 -16.02
C GLU A 55 -5.21 0.83 -15.93
N ILE A 56 -4.00 1.21 -15.53
CA ILE A 56 -3.56 2.60 -15.57
C ILE A 56 -2.92 2.78 -16.94
N GLU A 57 -3.57 3.59 -17.78
CA GLU A 57 -3.01 3.99 -19.07
C GLU A 57 -1.70 4.77 -18.85
N TYR A 58 -0.66 4.44 -19.61
CA TYR A 58 0.68 5.04 -19.47
C TYR A 58 0.69 6.59 -19.63
N GLU A 59 -0.34 7.15 -20.26
CA GLU A 59 -0.50 8.60 -20.45
C GLU A 59 -0.86 9.33 -19.15
N GLU A 60 -1.61 8.71 -18.23
CA GLU A 60 -1.87 9.29 -16.91
C GLU A 60 -0.56 9.40 -16.09
N LEU A 61 0.33 8.41 -16.19
CA LEU A 61 1.62 8.39 -15.49
C LEU A 61 2.56 9.53 -15.91
N GLN A 62 2.55 9.92 -17.19
CA GLN A 62 3.37 11.05 -17.66
C GLN A 62 2.82 12.42 -17.22
N SER A 63 1.50 12.54 -17.06
CA SER A 63 0.91 13.78 -16.54
C SER A 63 1.30 14.02 -15.07
N ILE A 64 1.39 12.95 -14.27
CA ILE A 64 1.75 12.97 -12.85
C ILE A 64 3.26 13.25 -12.64
N GLY A 65 4.12 12.78 -13.56
CA GLY A 65 5.57 12.99 -13.53
C GLY A 65 6.04 14.41 -13.86
N SER A 66 5.13 15.33 -14.22
CA SER A 66 5.46 16.74 -14.54
C SER A 66 5.51 17.67 -13.31
N VAL A 67 5.42 17.12 -12.10
CA VAL A 67 5.54 17.87 -10.85
C VAL A 67 6.96 18.43 -10.76
N ARG A 68 7.04 19.76 -10.81
CA ARG A 68 8.25 20.56 -10.81
C ARG A 68 9.15 20.21 -9.63
N GLU A 69 10.41 19.87 -9.93
CA GLU A 69 11.49 19.96 -8.94
C GLU A 69 11.56 21.41 -8.45
N GLY A 70 11.39 21.59 -7.13
CA GLY A 70 11.69 22.84 -6.45
C GLY A 70 10.46 23.71 -6.16
N GLU A 71 9.92 23.58 -4.96
CA GLU A 71 9.59 24.67 -4.02
C GLU A 71 9.37 24.11 -2.61
#